data_AF-A0A059DL22-F1
#
_entry.id   AF-A0A059DL22-F1
#
_cell.length_a   1.000
_cell.length_b   1.000
_cell.length_c   1.000
_cell.angle_alpha   90.00
_cell.angle_beta   90.00
_cell.angle_gamma   90.00
#
_symmetry.space_group_name_H-M   'P 1'
#
loop_
_entity.id
_entity.type
_entity.pdbx_description
1 polymer ?
#
loop_
_entity_poly.entity_id
_entity_poly.type
_entity_poly.pdbx_seq_one_letter_code
_entity_poly.pdbx_strand_id
1 'polypeptide(L)'
;MSESQFYTFITGGVSLMIAAGLLVAWHLWRMREEHQAGIVSALDGVSHELRINLQRFVSELGQVHAVQEAGPDLLLPVRHPQLDGVNASMIRANRNALAVIGNTYQELEARKMALRAALAQGREPVDSMDDAMDATINGIATLYMWEVHGGARPSEVGRVRSWDVRDWMKGHNFSQQSLPGMYLRDEVVERLRAYGLHLTPKPLTHTAHEYYSMQYDRKTDIHAPFGRRKTPEQLEEAARRAEEKAAKKAAKQAEKEARKAEKAAERAAAAAAAEEEVMGEDSPVADETYSDETYEQGQVFQSSDDDTSDMMDDDDDELGMLEDAEPNSRPN
;
A
#
# COMPACT_ATOMS: atom_id res chain seq x y z
N MET A 1 45.45 -20.59 -69.63
CA MET A 1 44.37 -21.06 -68.73
C MET A 1 43.10 -21.11 -69.56
N SER A 2 42.39 -22.24 -69.61
CA SER A 2 41.16 -22.33 -70.42
C SER A 2 40.02 -21.59 -69.73
N GLU A 3 39.06 -21.06 -70.50
CA GLU A 3 37.88 -20.35 -69.98
C GLU A 3 37.12 -21.22 -68.94
N SER A 4 37.05 -22.53 -69.18
CA SER A 4 36.47 -23.50 -68.25
C SER A 4 37.17 -23.54 -66.90
N GLN A 5 38.51 -23.47 -66.85
CA GLN A 5 39.28 -23.46 -65.60
C GLN A 5 39.04 -22.17 -64.80
N PHE A 6 38.84 -21.04 -65.49
CA PHE A 6 38.52 -19.76 -64.86
C PHE A 6 37.12 -19.78 -64.22
N TYR A 7 36.10 -20.29 -64.94
CA TYR A 7 34.75 -20.44 -64.39
C TYR A 7 34.70 -21.45 -63.23
N THR A 8 35.45 -22.57 -63.28
CA THR A 8 35.55 -23.52 -62.16
C THR A 8 36.22 -22.90 -60.94
N PHE A 9 37.26 -22.08 -61.14
CA PHE A 9 37.92 -21.36 -60.04
C PHE A 9 36.98 -20.33 -59.40
N ILE A 10 36.24 -19.55 -60.19
CA ILE A 10 35.28 -18.57 -59.66
C ILE A 10 34.10 -19.26 -58.97
N THR A 11 33.48 -20.27 -59.59
CA THR A 11 32.34 -20.99 -58.99
C THR A 11 32.76 -21.79 -57.75
N GLY A 12 33.93 -22.42 -57.76
CA GLY A 12 34.53 -23.08 -56.61
C GLY A 12 34.88 -22.09 -55.48
N GLY A 13 35.50 -20.96 -55.81
CA GLY A 13 35.84 -19.92 -54.84
C GLY A 13 34.60 -19.27 -54.22
N VAL A 14 33.59 -18.93 -55.04
CA VAL A 14 32.34 -18.33 -54.56
C VAL A 14 31.54 -19.33 -53.72
N SER A 15 31.44 -20.60 -54.13
CA SER A 15 30.78 -21.63 -53.33
C SER A 15 31.48 -21.87 -51.99
N LEU A 16 32.82 -21.83 -51.95
CA LEU A 16 33.58 -21.93 -50.71
C LEU A 16 33.35 -20.72 -49.79
N MET A 17 33.27 -19.50 -50.35
CA MET A 17 32.95 -18.29 -49.59
C MET A 17 31.52 -18.34 -49.03
N ILE A 18 30.55 -18.85 -49.79
CA ILE A 18 29.17 -19.05 -49.31
C ILE A 18 29.16 -20.10 -48.20
N ALA A 19 29.85 -21.24 -48.37
CA ALA A 19 29.94 -22.28 -47.35
C ALA A 19 30.61 -21.77 -46.06
N ALA A 20 31.70 -21.01 -46.17
CA ALA A 20 32.35 -20.37 -45.04
C ALA A 20 31.42 -19.37 -44.34
N GLY A 21 30.70 -18.54 -45.11
CA GLY A 21 29.70 -17.62 -44.57
C GLY A 21 28.58 -18.33 -43.81
N LEU A 22 28.07 -19.45 -44.34
CA LEU A 22 27.07 -20.27 -43.67
C LEU A 22 27.61 -20.92 -42.39
N LEU A 23 28.85 -21.41 -42.39
CA LEU A 23 29.49 -21.96 -41.20
C LEU A 23 29.67 -20.90 -40.10
N VAL A 24 30.10 -19.69 -40.46
CA VAL A 24 30.21 -18.57 -39.49
C VAL A 24 28.83 -18.20 -38.95
N ALA A 25 27.83 -18.07 -39.82
CA ALA A 25 26.46 -17.77 -39.41
C ALA A 25 25.89 -18.84 -38.47
N TRP A 26 26.12 -20.12 -38.77
CA TRP A 26 25.73 -21.24 -37.92
C TRP A 26 26.44 -21.20 -36.55
N HIS A 27 27.74 -20.91 -36.53
CA HIS A 27 28.49 -20.84 -35.27
C HIS A 27 28.03 -19.67 -34.39
N LEU A 28 27.78 -18.49 -34.98
CA LEU A 28 27.23 -17.34 -34.27
C LEU A 28 25.82 -17.62 -33.73
N TRP A 29 24.97 -18.30 -34.52
CA TRP A 29 23.66 -18.74 -34.07
C TRP A 29 23.77 -19.71 -32.89
N ARG A 30 24.66 -20.69 -32.97
CA ARG A 30 24.86 -21.69 -31.92
C ARG A 30 25.40 -21.07 -30.63
N MET A 31 26.40 -20.20 -30.72
CA MET A 31 26.91 -19.44 -29.57
C MET A 31 25.80 -18.61 -28.90
N ARG A 32 24.95 -17.96 -29.70
CA ARG A 32 23.81 -17.20 -29.18
C ARG A 32 22.82 -18.11 -28.45
N GLU A 33 22.51 -19.26 -29.02
CA GLU A 33 21.60 -20.25 -28.41
C GLU A 33 22.13 -20.75 -27.07
N GLU A 34 23.41 -21.13 -27.01
CA GLU A 34 24.08 -21.58 -25.78
C GLU A 34 24.12 -20.48 -24.72
N HIS A 35 24.39 -19.23 -25.12
CA HIS A 35 24.35 -18.09 -24.21
C HIS A 35 22.94 -17.83 -23.66
N GLN A 36 21.89 -17.96 -24.48
CA GLN A 36 20.51 -17.82 -24.01
C GLN A 36 20.14 -18.96 -23.05
N ALA A 37 20.53 -20.20 -23.36
CA ALA A 37 20.31 -21.34 -22.46
C ALA A 37 21.03 -21.15 -21.12
N GLY A 38 22.27 -20.65 -21.14
CA GLY A 38 23.02 -20.31 -19.93
C GLY A 38 22.33 -19.24 -19.07
N ILE A 39 21.77 -18.19 -19.70
CA ILE A 39 20.98 -17.17 -19.00
C ILE A 39 19.76 -17.79 -18.32
N VAL A 40 18.97 -18.57 -19.06
CA VAL A 40 17.74 -19.19 -18.51
C VAL A 40 18.08 -20.08 -17.33
N SER A 41 19.14 -20.89 -17.44
CA SER A 41 19.61 -21.74 -16.35
C SER A 41 20.07 -20.94 -15.12
N ALA A 42 20.75 -19.81 -15.31
CA ALA A 42 21.19 -18.97 -14.20
C ALA A 42 20.00 -18.31 -13.47
N LEU A 43 19.00 -17.83 -14.24
CA LEU A 43 17.78 -17.23 -13.68
C LEU A 43 16.92 -18.28 -12.95
N ASP A 44 16.83 -19.49 -13.49
CA ASP A 44 16.16 -20.61 -12.81
C ASP A 44 16.90 -21.01 -11.51
N GLY A 45 18.24 -20.91 -11.52
CA GLY A 45 19.07 -21.07 -10.32
C GLY A 45 18.70 -20.09 -9.20
N VAL A 46 18.41 -18.83 -9.52
CA VAL A 46 17.92 -17.83 -8.54
C VAL A 46 16.56 -18.23 -7.97
N SER A 47 15.65 -18.71 -8.82
CA SER A 47 14.33 -19.21 -8.39
C SER A 47 14.48 -20.37 -7.39
N HIS A 48 15.29 -21.35 -7.75
CA HIS A 48 15.52 -22.55 -6.94
C HIS A 48 16.17 -22.22 -5.60
N GLU A 49 17.14 -21.31 -5.59
CA GLU A 49 17.79 -20.82 -4.38
C GLU A 49 16.82 -20.11 -3.44
N LEU A 50 16.04 -19.16 -3.96
CA LEU A 50 15.06 -18.41 -3.16
C LEU A 50 14.03 -19.36 -2.56
N ARG A 51 13.56 -20.32 -3.35
CA ARG A 51 12.62 -21.35 -2.89
C ARG A 51 13.17 -22.19 -1.74
N ILE A 52 14.42 -22.67 -1.83
CA ILE A 52 15.05 -23.45 -0.76
C ILE A 52 15.19 -22.61 0.51
N ASN A 53 15.62 -21.36 0.37
CA ASN A 53 15.76 -20.45 1.51
C ASN A 53 14.41 -20.20 2.20
N LEU A 54 13.33 -20.00 1.43
CA LEU A 54 11.98 -19.84 1.97
C LEU A 54 11.46 -21.11 2.65
N GLN A 55 11.62 -22.28 2.03
CA GLN A 55 11.21 -23.55 2.63
C GLN A 55 11.95 -23.82 3.94
N ARG A 56 13.25 -23.53 3.98
CA ARG A 56 14.05 -23.62 5.20
C ARG A 56 13.51 -22.66 6.25
N PHE A 57 13.29 -21.40 5.91
CA PHE A 57 12.86 -20.41 6.89
C PHE A 57 11.48 -20.74 7.46
N VAL A 58 10.53 -21.17 6.62
CA VAL A 58 9.22 -21.70 7.06
C VAL A 58 9.40 -22.83 8.07
N SER A 59 10.30 -23.80 7.81
CA SER A 59 10.56 -24.90 8.74
C SER A 59 11.17 -24.42 10.06
N GLU A 60 12.08 -23.45 10.01
CA GLU A 60 12.70 -22.89 11.21
C GLU A 60 11.67 -22.11 12.05
N LEU A 61 10.79 -21.30 11.43
CA LEU A 61 9.72 -20.59 12.13
C LEU A 61 8.76 -21.57 12.82
N GLY A 62 8.41 -22.68 12.15
CA GLY A 62 7.61 -23.75 12.74
C GLY A 62 8.29 -24.39 13.96
N GLN A 63 9.61 -24.55 13.93
CA GLN A 63 10.37 -25.11 15.05
C GLN A 63 10.50 -24.13 16.23
N VAL A 64 10.72 -22.84 15.96
CA VAL A 64 10.74 -21.80 17.00
C VAL A 64 9.38 -21.70 17.70
N HIS A 65 8.27 -21.84 16.95
CA HIS A 65 6.94 -21.84 17.56
C HIS A 65 6.65 -23.10 18.38
N ALA A 66 7.10 -24.27 17.92
CA ALA A 66 6.84 -25.55 18.59
C ALA A 66 7.71 -25.77 19.85
N VAL A 67 8.92 -25.22 19.88
CA VAL A 67 9.90 -25.45 20.96
C VAL A 67 10.08 -24.17 21.76
N GLN A 68 9.58 -24.18 23.00
CA GLN A 68 9.59 -23.03 23.90
C GLN A 68 11.00 -22.55 24.30
N GLU A 69 12.02 -23.43 24.17
CA GLU A 69 13.44 -23.14 24.42
C GLU A 69 14.28 -23.10 23.12
N ALA A 70 13.67 -22.78 21.97
CA ALA A 70 14.39 -22.71 20.71
C ALA A 70 15.55 -21.69 20.80
N GLY A 71 16.78 -22.20 20.69
CA GLY A 71 17.98 -21.36 20.73
C GLY A 71 18.20 -20.56 19.44
N PRO A 72 18.99 -19.48 19.50
CA PRO A 72 19.29 -18.63 18.34
C PRO A 72 20.02 -19.36 17.20
N ASP A 73 20.70 -20.47 17.50
CA ASP A 73 21.45 -21.26 16.52
C ASP A 73 20.57 -22.05 15.55
N LEU A 74 19.28 -22.17 15.85
CA LEU A 74 18.29 -22.74 14.94
C LEU A 74 18.16 -21.94 13.64
N LEU A 75 18.36 -20.63 13.70
CA LEU A 75 18.17 -19.70 12.59
C LEU A 75 19.47 -19.55 11.79
N LEU A 76 19.55 -20.24 10.65
CA LEU A 76 20.74 -20.22 9.80
C LEU A 76 20.82 -18.94 8.94
N PRO A 77 22.00 -18.37 8.67
CA PRO A 77 22.11 -17.21 7.79
C PRO A 77 21.51 -17.46 6.40
N VAL A 78 20.84 -16.47 5.84
CA VAL A 78 20.35 -16.50 4.47
C VAL A 78 21.53 -16.26 3.52
N ARG A 79 21.67 -17.07 2.48
CA ARG A 79 22.76 -16.97 1.49
C ARG A 79 22.15 -16.95 0.09
N HIS A 80 22.69 -16.11 -0.79
CA HIS A 80 22.18 -15.94 -2.15
C HIS A 80 23.29 -15.91 -3.23
N PRO A 81 24.20 -16.90 -3.29
CA PRO A 81 25.30 -16.92 -4.26
C PRO A 81 24.86 -16.91 -5.74
N GLN A 82 23.69 -17.47 -6.08
CA GLN A 82 23.17 -17.44 -7.46
C GLN A 82 22.75 -16.03 -7.85
N LEU A 83 22.04 -15.33 -6.97
CA LEU A 83 21.68 -13.93 -7.20
C LEU A 83 22.93 -13.06 -7.33
N ASP A 84 23.94 -13.27 -6.49
CA ASP A 84 25.22 -12.54 -6.55
C ASP A 84 25.93 -12.78 -7.89
N GLY A 85 25.95 -14.03 -8.36
CA GLY A 85 26.50 -14.38 -9.68
C GLY A 85 25.74 -13.73 -10.83
N VAL A 86 24.40 -13.68 -10.76
CA VAL A 86 23.57 -13.02 -11.77
C VAL A 86 23.77 -11.49 -11.75
N ASN A 87 23.88 -10.87 -10.57
CA ASN A 87 24.12 -9.44 -10.43
C ASN A 87 25.54 -9.02 -10.87
N ALA A 88 26.53 -9.87 -10.63
CA ALA A 88 27.91 -9.63 -11.07
C ALA A 88 28.09 -9.83 -12.59
N SER A 89 27.19 -10.57 -13.24
CA SER A 89 27.26 -10.85 -14.67
C SER A 89 26.44 -9.86 -15.50
N MET A 90 26.83 -9.64 -16.76
CA MET A 90 26.10 -8.76 -17.69
C MET A 90 24.89 -9.45 -18.34
N ILE A 91 24.12 -10.21 -17.55
CA ILE A 91 22.91 -10.89 -18.02
C ILE A 91 21.81 -9.85 -18.25
N ARG A 92 21.23 -9.84 -19.46
CA ARG A 92 20.05 -9.02 -19.78
C ARG A 92 18.81 -9.70 -19.21
N ALA A 93 18.54 -9.47 -17.93
CA ALA A 93 17.33 -9.88 -17.24
C ALA A 93 16.50 -8.65 -16.80
N ASN A 94 15.28 -8.88 -16.32
CA ASN A 94 14.45 -7.84 -15.72
C ASN A 94 15.12 -7.33 -14.43
N ARG A 95 15.88 -6.24 -14.54
CA ARG A 95 16.63 -5.64 -13.41
C ARG A 95 15.74 -5.20 -12.26
N ASN A 96 14.52 -4.75 -12.56
CA ASN A 96 13.57 -4.36 -11.53
C ASN A 96 13.17 -5.58 -10.69
N ALA A 97 12.88 -6.70 -11.35
CA ALA A 97 12.52 -7.93 -10.66
C ALA A 97 13.68 -8.52 -9.85
N LEU A 98 14.90 -8.50 -10.40
CA LEU A 98 16.10 -8.90 -9.65
C LEU A 98 16.35 -8.00 -8.44
N ALA A 99 16.09 -6.70 -8.55
CA ALA A 99 16.17 -5.77 -7.43
C ALA A 99 15.11 -6.08 -6.36
N VAL A 100 13.88 -6.43 -6.77
CA VAL A 100 12.84 -6.87 -5.83
C VAL A 100 13.29 -8.13 -5.09
N ILE A 101 13.83 -9.14 -5.79
CA ILE A 101 14.38 -10.35 -5.16
C ILE A 101 15.53 -10.02 -4.19
N GLY A 102 16.44 -9.12 -4.59
CA GLY A 102 17.52 -8.66 -3.72
C GLY A 102 17.00 -8.00 -2.44
N ASN A 103 15.99 -7.14 -2.55
CA ASN A 103 15.34 -6.53 -1.40
C ASN A 103 14.63 -7.58 -0.52
N THR A 104 13.98 -8.58 -1.12
CA THR A 104 13.37 -9.70 -0.40
C THR A 104 14.40 -10.45 0.43
N TYR A 105 15.59 -10.74 -0.12
CA TYR A 105 16.66 -11.38 0.63
C TYR A 105 17.14 -10.55 1.81
N GLN A 106 17.34 -9.24 1.61
CA GLN A 106 17.73 -8.32 2.68
C GLN A 106 16.68 -8.25 3.79
N GLU A 107 15.40 -8.21 3.41
CA GLU A 107 14.29 -8.22 4.37
C GLU A 107 14.25 -9.53 5.17
N LEU A 108 14.34 -10.68 4.48
CA LEU A 108 14.39 -11.99 5.13
C LEU A 108 15.56 -12.09 6.11
N GLU A 109 16.76 -11.65 5.71
CA GLU A 109 17.93 -11.64 6.58
C GLU A 109 17.73 -10.71 7.78
N ALA A 110 17.21 -9.50 7.58
CA ALA A 110 16.96 -8.55 8.65
C ALA A 110 15.95 -9.08 9.67
N ARG A 111 14.81 -9.63 9.22
CA ARG A 111 13.79 -10.20 10.13
C ARG A 111 14.31 -11.43 10.85
N LYS A 112 15.10 -12.27 10.16
CA LYS A 112 15.73 -13.43 10.78
C LYS A 112 16.75 -13.05 11.85
N MET A 113 17.55 -12.01 11.60
CA MET A 113 18.49 -11.48 12.60
C MET A 113 17.77 -10.87 13.80
N ALA A 114 16.66 -10.16 13.58
CA ALA A 114 15.83 -9.61 14.66
C ALA A 114 15.24 -10.74 15.52
N LEU A 115 14.68 -11.78 14.90
CA LEU A 115 14.18 -12.96 15.60
C LEU A 115 15.30 -13.68 16.37
N ARG A 116 16.47 -13.86 15.75
CA ARG A 116 17.65 -14.46 16.41
C ARG A 116 18.09 -13.64 17.62
N ALA A 117 18.06 -12.32 17.54
CA ALA A 117 18.39 -11.44 18.65
C ALA A 117 17.38 -11.54 19.80
N ALA A 118 16.08 -11.64 19.49
CA ALA A 118 15.03 -11.84 20.50
C ALA A 118 15.22 -13.16 21.26
N LEU A 119 15.48 -14.26 20.52
CA LEU A 119 15.76 -15.57 21.10
C LEU A 119 17.04 -15.56 21.96
N ALA A 120 18.11 -14.90 21.49
CA ALA A 120 19.36 -14.80 22.25
C ALA A 120 19.21 -14.00 23.56
N GLN A 121 18.27 -13.05 23.61
CA GLN A 121 17.97 -12.26 24.80
C GLN A 121 17.00 -12.96 25.76
N GLY A 122 16.46 -14.13 25.40
CA GLY A 122 15.43 -14.83 26.17
C GLY A 122 14.11 -14.06 26.27
N ARG A 123 13.86 -13.11 25.33
CA ARG A 123 12.59 -12.39 25.25
C ARG A 123 11.57 -13.23 24.52
N GLU A 124 10.29 -13.00 24.81
CA GLU A 124 9.21 -13.62 24.06
C GLU A 124 9.26 -13.14 22.59
N PRO A 125 9.39 -14.04 21.60
CA PRO A 125 9.70 -13.65 20.23
C PRO A 125 8.48 -13.29 19.38
N VAL A 126 7.29 -13.08 19.96
CA VAL A 126 6.01 -12.95 19.23
C VAL A 126 6.08 -11.90 18.12
N ASP A 127 6.41 -10.64 18.44
CA ASP A 127 6.47 -9.56 17.43
C ASP A 127 7.50 -9.85 16.32
N SER A 128 8.68 -10.35 16.71
CA SER A 128 9.74 -10.70 15.76
C SER A 128 9.42 -11.92 14.90
N MET A 129 8.59 -12.82 15.42
CA MET A 129 8.08 -14.00 14.72
C MET A 129 7.03 -13.58 13.70
N ASP A 130 6.10 -12.72 14.08
CA ASP A 130 5.06 -12.18 13.18
C ASP A 130 5.70 -11.41 12.03
N ASP A 131 6.68 -10.56 12.31
CA ASP A 131 7.48 -9.87 11.30
C ASP A 131 8.22 -10.83 10.36
N ALA A 132 8.77 -11.93 10.90
CA ALA A 132 9.46 -12.95 10.12
C ALA A 132 8.49 -13.77 9.24
N MET A 133 7.29 -14.07 9.74
CA MET A 133 6.21 -14.69 8.98
C MET A 133 5.76 -13.77 7.84
N ASP A 134 5.59 -12.48 8.10
CA ASP A 134 5.20 -11.48 7.09
C ASP A 134 6.23 -11.39 5.96
N ALA A 135 7.52 -11.30 6.30
CA ALA A 135 8.60 -11.28 5.32
C ALA A 135 8.68 -12.60 4.51
N THR A 136 8.37 -13.73 5.14
CA THR A 136 8.29 -15.03 4.44
C THR A 136 7.14 -15.07 3.45
N ILE A 137 5.96 -14.54 3.81
CA ILE A 137 4.81 -14.40 2.91
C ILE A 137 5.14 -13.48 1.74
N ASN A 138 5.79 -12.33 1.99
CA ASN A 138 6.29 -11.45 0.94
C ASN A 138 7.25 -12.20 0.01
N GLY A 139 8.19 -12.96 0.56
CA GLY A 139 9.16 -13.71 -0.22
C GLY A 139 8.54 -14.78 -1.11
N ILE A 140 7.51 -15.49 -0.62
CA ILE A 140 6.77 -16.46 -1.44
C ILE A 140 5.96 -15.76 -2.54
N ALA A 141 5.33 -14.62 -2.24
CA ALA A 141 4.63 -13.83 -3.24
C ALA A 141 5.59 -13.30 -4.33
N THR A 142 6.78 -12.85 -3.94
CA THR A 142 7.83 -12.42 -4.87
C THR A 142 8.31 -13.58 -5.73
N LEU A 143 8.55 -14.75 -5.13
CA LEU A 143 8.93 -15.97 -5.86
C LEU A 143 7.87 -16.37 -6.88
N TYR A 144 6.58 -16.31 -6.52
CA TYR A 144 5.47 -16.59 -7.44
C TYR A 144 5.50 -15.64 -8.65
N MET A 145 5.66 -14.33 -8.41
CA MET A 145 5.73 -13.34 -9.49
C MET A 145 6.95 -13.55 -10.39
N TRP A 146 8.07 -13.97 -9.81
CA TRP A 146 9.29 -14.30 -10.54
C TRP A 146 9.11 -15.53 -11.43
N GLU A 147 8.65 -16.64 -10.87
CA GLU A 147 8.60 -17.93 -11.58
C GLU A 147 7.45 -18.00 -12.60
N VAL A 148 6.27 -17.46 -12.26
CA VAL A 148 5.08 -17.60 -13.09
C VAL A 148 4.96 -16.45 -14.09
N HIS A 149 5.34 -15.24 -13.69
CA HIS A 149 5.14 -14.02 -14.47
C HIS A 149 6.44 -13.34 -14.90
N GLY A 150 7.59 -14.00 -14.74
CA GLY A 150 8.90 -13.47 -15.15
C GLY A 150 9.31 -12.18 -14.43
N GLY A 151 8.77 -11.95 -13.23
CA GLY A 151 9.00 -10.73 -12.46
C GLY A 151 8.27 -9.49 -13.00
N ALA A 152 7.19 -9.66 -13.77
CA ALA A 152 6.28 -8.57 -14.12
C ALA A 152 5.68 -7.93 -12.85
N ARG A 153 5.29 -6.65 -12.93
CA ARG A 153 4.64 -6.00 -11.79
C ARG A 153 3.24 -6.61 -11.59
N PRO A 154 2.78 -6.82 -10.36
CA PRO A 154 1.46 -7.40 -10.10
C PRO A 154 0.30 -6.67 -10.78
N SER A 155 0.39 -5.34 -10.93
CA SER A 155 -0.61 -4.52 -11.64
C SER A 155 -0.57 -4.64 -13.17
N GLU A 156 0.54 -5.10 -13.73
CA GLU A 156 0.70 -5.35 -15.17
C GLU A 156 0.23 -6.76 -15.55
N VAL A 157 0.17 -7.66 -14.56
CA VAL A 157 -0.37 -9.00 -14.74
C VAL A 157 -1.89 -8.93 -14.86
N GLY A 158 -2.41 -9.68 -15.84
CA GLY A 158 -3.84 -9.79 -16.08
C GLY A 158 -4.58 -10.52 -14.95
N ARG A 159 -5.76 -11.05 -15.27
CA ARG A 159 -6.55 -11.80 -14.29
C ARG A 159 -5.94 -13.17 -14.04
N VAL A 160 -5.72 -13.49 -12.78
CA VAL A 160 -5.22 -14.78 -12.30
C VAL A 160 -6.27 -15.40 -11.39
N ARG A 161 -6.39 -16.74 -11.34
CA ARG A 161 -7.26 -17.40 -10.36
C ARG A 161 -6.47 -17.66 -9.09
N SER A 162 -7.07 -17.40 -7.93
CA SER A 162 -6.44 -17.70 -6.64
C SER A 162 -6.11 -19.18 -6.50
N TRP A 163 -6.90 -20.06 -7.12
CA TRP A 163 -6.60 -21.49 -7.18
C TRP A 163 -5.27 -21.78 -7.90
N ASP A 164 -4.93 -21.05 -8.97
CA ASP A 164 -3.67 -21.26 -9.71
C ASP A 164 -2.46 -20.92 -8.81
N VAL A 165 -2.57 -19.88 -7.97
CA VAL A 165 -1.56 -19.54 -6.95
C VAL A 165 -1.43 -20.67 -5.93
N ARG A 166 -2.56 -21.15 -5.40
CA ARG A 166 -2.58 -22.23 -4.39
C ARG A 166 -2.03 -23.56 -4.93
N ASP A 167 -2.30 -23.88 -6.19
CA ASP A 167 -1.77 -25.06 -6.88
C ASP A 167 -0.29 -24.94 -7.14
N TRP A 168 0.19 -23.76 -7.55
CA TRP A 168 1.62 -23.48 -7.65
C TRP A 168 2.29 -23.69 -6.29
N MET A 169 1.77 -23.10 -5.20
CA MET A 169 2.30 -23.29 -3.85
C MET A 169 2.34 -24.76 -3.43
N LYS A 170 1.27 -25.52 -3.73
CA LYS A 170 1.19 -26.94 -3.47
C LYS A 170 2.27 -27.73 -4.23
N GLY A 171 2.50 -27.42 -5.51
CA GLY A 171 3.56 -28.02 -6.31
C GLY A 171 4.98 -27.70 -5.80
N HIS A 172 5.11 -26.64 -4.99
CA HIS A 172 6.36 -26.15 -4.42
C HIS A 172 6.51 -26.53 -2.93
N ASN A 173 5.70 -27.47 -2.43
CA ASN A 173 5.70 -27.96 -1.05
C ASN A 173 5.42 -26.88 0.01
N PHE A 174 4.76 -25.77 -0.35
CA PHE A 174 4.23 -24.82 0.62
C PHE A 174 2.83 -25.29 1.07
N SER A 175 2.78 -25.91 2.25
CA SER A 175 1.53 -26.45 2.80
C SER A 175 0.70 -25.35 3.46
N GLN A 176 -0.61 -25.59 3.62
CA GLN A 176 -1.51 -24.61 4.27
C GLN A 176 -1.10 -24.32 5.72
N GLN A 177 -0.60 -25.33 6.45
CA GLN A 177 -0.27 -25.29 7.87
C GLN A 177 1.25 -25.11 8.11
N SER A 178 1.97 -24.65 7.08
CA SER A 178 3.41 -24.51 7.14
C SER A 178 3.89 -23.39 8.07
N LEU A 179 3.05 -22.38 8.30
CA LEU A 179 3.30 -21.32 9.28
C LEU A 179 2.36 -21.46 10.48
N PRO A 180 2.82 -21.12 11.69
CA PRO A 180 2.01 -21.21 12.89
C PRO A 180 0.88 -20.16 12.90
N GLY A 181 -0.28 -20.54 13.42
CA GLY A 181 -1.40 -19.60 13.65
C GLY A 181 -2.14 -19.07 12.40
N MET A 182 -1.71 -19.43 11.18
CA MET A 182 -2.30 -18.87 9.96
C MET A 182 -2.34 -19.87 8.80
N TYR A 183 -3.14 -19.53 7.79
CA TYR A 183 -3.22 -20.30 6.55
C TYR A 183 -2.32 -19.69 5.47
N LEU A 184 -1.09 -20.19 5.39
CA LEU A 184 -0.03 -19.63 4.52
C LEU A 184 -0.50 -19.38 3.07
N ARG A 185 -1.25 -20.33 2.50
CA ARG A 185 -1.71 -20.20 1.10
C ARG A 185 -2.73 -19.10 0.89
N ASP A 186 -3.52 -18.78 1.90
CA ASP A 186 -4.52 -17.71 1.83
C ASP A 186 -3.84 -16.36 2.07
N GLU A 187 -2.91 -16.27 3.01
CA GLU A 187 -2.12 -15.07 3.26
C GLU A 187 -1.28 -14.65 2.04
N VAL A 188 -0.67 -15.60 1.32
CA VAL A 188 0.05 -15.30 0.07
C VAL A 188 -0.90 -14.77 -1.01
N VAL A 189 -2.11 -15.32 -1.10
CA VAL A 189 -3.14 -14.84 -2.04
C VAL A 189 -3.57 -13.42 -1.69
N GLU A 190 -3.80 -13.12 -0.41
CA GLU A 190 -4.12 -11.76 0.04
C GLU A 190 -2.94 -10.80 -0.19
N ARG A 191 -1.70 -11.23 0.06
CA ARG A 191 -0.49 -10.45 -0.22
C ARG A 191 -0.39 -10.06 -1.69
N LEU A 192 -0.62 -11.01 -2.59
CA LEU A 192 -0.61 -10.75 -4.03
C LEU A 192 -1.71 -9.78 -4.43
N ARG A 193 -2.90 -9.85 -3.80
CA ARG A 193 -3.95 -8.82 -4.01
C ARG A 193 -3.51 -7.45 -3.51
N ALA A 194 -2.86 -7.38 -2.35
CA ALA A 194 -2.35 -6.13 -1.79
C ALA A 194 -1.31 -5.48 -2.71
N TYR A 195 -0.49 -6.28 -3.42
CA TYR A 195 0.42 -5.77 -4.45
C TYR A 195 -0.26 -5.31 -5.74
N GLY A 196 -1.56 -5.54 -5.88
CA GLY A 196 -2.35 -5.14 -7.04
C GLY A 196 -2.62 -6.25 -8.06
N LEU A 197 -2.31 -7.51 -7.75
CA LEU A 197 -2.65 -8.63 -8.63
C LEU A 197 -4.18 -8.85 -8.65
N HIS A 198 -4.75 -8.90 -9.85
CA HIS A 198 -6.18 -9.16 -10.03
C HIS A 198 -6.53 -10.64 -9.87
N LEU A 199 -6.71 -11.08 -8.62
CA LEU A 199 -7.05 -12.46 -8.28
C LEU A 199 -8.57 -12.73 -8.24
N THR A 200 -8.97 -13.88 -8.78
CA THR A 200 -10.36 -14.36 -8.81
C THR A 200 -10.53 -15.68 -8.05
N PRO A 201 -11.60 -15.87 -7.25
CA PRO A 201 -12.64 -14.90 -6.92
C PRO A 201 -12.11 -13.74 -6.06
N LYS A 202 -12.80 -12.60 -6.17
CA LYS A 202 -12.61 -11.49 -5.23
C LYS A 202 -13.07 -11.96 -3.84
N PRO A 203 -12.39 -11.53 -2.76
CA PRO A 203 -12.84 -11.85 -1.41
C PRO A 203 -14.27 -11.33 -1.22
N LEU A 204 -15.09 -12.08 -0.48
CA LEU A 204 -16.42 -11.61 -0.12
C LEU A 204 -16.25 -10.40 0.80
N THR A 205 -16.56 -9.21 0.30
CA THR A 205 -16.51 -7.95 1.07
C THR A 205 -17.71 -7.79 1.99
N HIS A 206 -18.78 -8.56 1.74
CA HIS A 206 -20.02 -8.53 2.49
C HIS A 206 -20.40 -9.95 2.86
N THR A 207 -20.93 -10.13 4.06
CA THR A 207 -21.69 -11.34 4.37
C THR A 207 -22.89 -11.42 3.43
N ALA A 208 -23.40 -12.63 3.15
CA ALA A 208 -24.56 -12.76 2.25
C ALA A 208 -25.74 -11.91 2.73
N HIS A 209 -25.94 -11.82 4.05
CA HIS A 209 -26.95 -10.96 4.66
C HIS A 209 -26.67 -9.47 4.39
N GLU A 210 -25.45 -8.97 4.59
CA GLU A 210 -25.07 -7.59 4.25
C GLU A 210 -25.26 -7.30 2.75
N TYR A 211 -24.86 -8.22 1.88
CA TYR A 211 -25.01 -8.07 0.43
C TYR A 211 -26.48 -7.97 0.00
N TYR A 212 -27.38 -8.76 0.60
CA TYR A 212 -28.80 -8.74 0.27
C TYR A 212 -29.61 -7.68 1.03
N SER A 213 -29.09 -7.15 2.14
CA SER A 213 -29.69 -6.05 2.91
C SER A 213 -29.23 -4.67 2.45
N MET A 214 -28.10 -4.59 1.72
CA MET A 214 -27.75 -3.40 0.96
C MET A 214 -28.88 -3.11 -0.04
N GLN A 215 -29.56 -1.99 0.15
CA GLN A 215 -30.49 -1.47 -0.85
C GLN A 215 -29.66 -1.14 -2.10
N TYR A 216 -29.74 -2.01 -3.11
CA TYR A 216 -29.05 -1.83 -4.37
C TYR A 216 -29.49 -0.50 -5.01
N ASP A 217 -28.64 0.52 -4.90
CA ASP A 217 -28.88 1.80 -5.56
C ASP A 217 -28.56 1.68 -7.05
N ARG A 218 -29.58 1.28 -7.80
CA ARG A 218 -29.57 1.13 -9.25
C ARG A 218 -29.14 2.41 -9.99
N LYS A 219 -29.14 3.58 -9.35
CA LYS A 219 -28.77 4.86 -9.98
C LYS A 219 -27.27 5.15 -9.94
N THR A 220 -26.52 4.48 -9.05
CA THR A 220 -25.06 4.68 -8.88
C THR A 220 -24.23 3.57 -9.50
N ASP A 221 -24.82 2.41 -9.80
CA ASP A 221 -24.14 1.31 -10.48
C ASP A 221 -23.94 1.58 -11.99
N ILE A 222 -22.67 1.76 -12.37
CA ILE A 222 -22.19 1.98 -13.75
C ILE A 222 -22.52 0.79 -14.66
N HIS A 223 -22.68 -0.41 -14.11
CA HIS A 223 -22.94 -1.66 -14.83
C HIS A 223 -24.39 -2.16 -14.70
N ALA A 224 -25.30 -1.35 -14.14
CA ALA A 224 -26.70 -1.73 -14.00
C ALA A 224 -27.33 -2.06 -15.37
N PRO A 225 -27.97 -3.24 -15.55
CA PRO A 225 -28.41 -3.74 -16.86
C PRO A 225 -29.53 -2.93 -17.53
N PHE A 226 -30.09 -1.94 -16.85
CA PHE A 226 -31.24 -1.15 -17.32
C PHE A 226 -31.12 0.36 -17.06
N GLY A 227 -29.98 0.82 -16.53
CA GLY A 227 -29.72 2.25 -16.41
C GLY A 227 -29.43 2.82 -17.79
N ARG A 228 -30.23 3.80 -18.25
CA ARG A 228 -29.89 4.56 -19.47
C ARG A 228 -28.49 5.13 -19.27
N ARG A 229 -27.52 4.66 -20.06
CA ARG A 229 -26.17 5.22 -20.08
C ARG A 229 -26.30 6.73 -20.30
N LYS A 230 -25.90 7.53 -19.31
CA LYS A 230 -25.66 8.95 -19.59
C LYS A 230 -24.49 9.01 -20.56
N THR A 231 -24.70 9.61 -21.72
CA THR A 231 -23.60 9.81 -22.67
C THR A 231 -22.51 10.67 -22.01
N PRO A 232 -21.25 10.58 -22.45
CA PRO A 232 -20.18 11.47 -21.96
C PRO A 232 -20.59 12.94 -21.99
N GLU A 233 -21.31 13.36 -23.03
CA GLU A 233 -21.90 14.70 -23.17
C GLU A 233 -22.90 15.04 -22.05
N GLN A 234 -23.72 14.09 -21.61
CA GLN A 234 -24.67 14.29 -20.50
C GLN A 234 -23.99 14.34 -19.13
N LEU A 235 -22.80 13.73 -18.98
CA LEU A 235 -21.99 13.85 -17.77
C LEU A 235 -21.28 15.20 -17.73
N GLU A 236 -20.76 15.67 -18.87
CA GLU A 236 -20.13 16.97 -19.00
C GLU A 236 -21.15 18.12 -18.81
N GLU A 237 -22.35 17.99 -19.37
CA GLU A 237 -23.42 18.97 -19.16
C GLU A 237 -23.92 18.97 -17.69
N ALA A 238 -23.94 17.81 -17.04
CA ALA A 238 -24.28 17.71 -15.62
C ALA A 238 -23.21 18.34 -14.72
N ALA A 239 -21.93 18.16 -15.05
CA ALA A 239 -20.81 18.81 -14.36
C ALA A 239 -20.87 20.33 -14.54
N ARG A 240 -21.08 20.83 -15.76
CA ARG A 240 -21.20 22.26 -16.05
C ARG A 240 -22.38 22.90 -15.31
N ARG A 241 -23.53 22.20 -15.23
CA ARG A 241 -24.69 22.66 -14.44
C ARG A 241 -24.45 22.63 -12.93
N ALA A 242 -23.59 21.75 -12.43
CA ALA A 242 -23.21 21.70 -11.03
C ALA A 242 -22.27 22.87 -10.67
N GLU A 243 -21.29 23.16 -11.52
CA GLU A 243 -20.39 24.31 -11.38
C GLU A 243 -21.12 25.65 -11.45
N GLU A 244 -22.05 25.81 -12.40
CA GLU A 244 -22.87 27.03 -12.52
C GLU A 244 -23.72 27.27 -11.26
N LYS A 245 -24.28 26.20 -10.68
CA LYS A 245 -25.03 26.28 -9.42
C LYS A 245 -24.13 26.63 -8.24
N ALA A 246 -22.91 26.12 -8.20
CA ALA A 246 -21.92 26.47 -7.16
C ALA A 246 -21.50 27.94 -7.27
N ALA A 247 -21.20 28.42 -8.47
CA ALA A 247 -20.86 29.82 -8.74
C ALA A 247 -22.01 30.77 -8.37
N LYS A 248 -23.26 30.41 -8.69
CA LYS A 248 -24.44 31.22 -8.32
C LYS A 248 -24.68 31.27 -6.81
N LYS A 249 -24.36 30.20 -6.08
CA LYS A 249 -24.40 30.20 -4.60
C LYS A 249 -23.31 31.08 -4.01
N ALA A 250 -22.08 31.01 -4.53
CA ALA A 250 -20.96 31.85 -4.09
C ALA A 250 -21.22 33.34 -4.34
N ALA A 251 -21.74 33.71 -5.52
CA ALA A 251 -22.08 35.09 -5.84
C ALA A 251 -23.16 35.67 -4.89
N LYS A 252 -24.19 34.86 -4.58
CA LYS A 252 -25.26 35.26 -3.65
C LYS A 252 -24.76 35.41 -2.21
N GLN A 253 -23.69 34.70 -1.84
CA GLN A 253 -23.06 34.82 -0.53
C GLN A 253 -22.19 36.08 -0.44
N ALA A 254 -21.40 36.37 -1.49
CA ALA A 254 -20.61 37.59 -1.58
C ALA A 254 -21.48 38.87 -1.58
N GLU A 255 -22.62 38.87 -2.27
CA GLU A 255 -23.56 40.00 -2.26
C GLU A 255 -24.17 40.24 -0.87
N LYS A 256 -24.47 39.17 -0.12
CA LYS A 256 -24.95 39.28 1.27
C LYS A 256 -23.88 39.84 2.20
N GLU A 257 -22.61 39.51 2.00
CA GLU A 257 -21.49 40.02 2.79
C GLU A 257 -21.21 41.49 2.48
N ALA A 258 -21.25 41.90 1.20
CA ALA A 258 -21.11 43.30 0.80
C ALA A 258 -22.22 44.19 1.41
N ARG A 259 -23.48 43.73 1.39
CA ARG A 259 -24.60 44.47 1.99
C ARG A 259 -24.51 44.56 3.51
N LYS A 260 -23.90 43.57 4.18
CA LYS A 260 -23.62 43.64 5.62
C LYS A 260 -22.51 44.65 5.93
N ALA A 261 -21.46 44.71 5.10
CA ALA A 261 -20.36 45.66 5.25
C ALA A 261 -20.81 47.11 5.03
N GLU A 262 -21.65 47.37 4.04
CA GLU A 262 -22.22 48.71 3.77
C GLU A 262 -23.08 49.20 4.94
N LYS A 263 -23.94 48.31 5.48
CA LYS A 263 -24.78 48.64 6.64
C LYS A 263 -23.96 48.83 7.93
N ALA A 264 -22.80 48.19 8.05
CA ALA A 264 -21.87 48.42 9.15
C ALA A 264 -21.13 49.76 9.02
N ALA A 265 -20.75 50.15 7.81
CA ALA A 265 -20.14 51.45 7.52
C ALA A 265 -21.12 52.62 7.76
N GLU A 266 -22.39 52.46 7.42
CA GLU A 266 -23.44 53.46 7.67
C GLU A 266 -23.69 53.65 9.18
N ARG A 267 -23.65 52.56 9.97
CA ARG A 267 -23.74 52.62 11.44
C ARG A 267 -22.51 53.27 12.08
N ALA A 268 -21.32 53.04 11.54
CA ALA A 268 -20.09 53.67 12.02
C ALA A 268 -20.07 55.18 11.72
N ALA A 269 -20.58 55.60 10.56
CA ALA A 269 -20.73 57.02 10.22
C ALA A 269 -21.77 57.73 11.10
N ALA A 270 -22.86 57.04 11.45
CA ALA A 270 -23.87 57.57 12.38
C ALA A 270 -23.34 57.69 13.83
N ALA A 271 -22.44 56.80 14.27
CA ALA A 271 -21.82 56.88 15.59
C ALA A 271 -20.80 58.03 15.68
N ALA A 272 -20.02 58.28 14.62
CA ALA A 272 -19.06 59.39 14.59
C ALA A 272 -19.73 60.78 14.60
N ALA A 273 -20.97 60.89 14.10
CA ALA A 273 -21.74 62.14 14.17
C ALA A 273 -22.36 62.41 15.56
N ALA A 274 -22.37 61.42 16.45
CA ALA A 274 -22.93 61.55 17.81
C ALA A 274 -21.88 61.92 18.88
N GLU A 275 -20.59 61.91 18.55
CA GLU A 275 -19.49 62.24 19.49
C GLU A 275 -19.09 63.73 19.51
N GLU A 276 -19.70 64.60 18.70
CA GLU A 276 -19.35 66.03 18.63
C GLU A 276 -20.17 66.94 19.59
N GLU A 277 -21.04 66.39 20.44
CA GLU A 277 -21.95 67.15 21.31
C GLU A 277 -21.82 66.92 22.83
N VAL A 278 -20.68 66.46 23.37
CA VAL A 278 -20.45 66.58 24.83
C VAL A 278 -18.97 66.84 25.14
N MET A 279 -18.57 68.11 25.14
CA MET A 279 -17.32 68.57 25.77
C MET A 279 -17.60 69.84 26.58
N GLY A 280 -17.50 69.74 27.90
CA GLY A 280 -17.58 70.89 28.80
C GLY A 280 -17.27 70.54 30.25
N GLU A 281 -16.00 70.75 30.65
CA GLU A 281 -15.49 71.17 31.98
C GLU A 281 -15.68 70.18 33.17
N ASP A 282 -14.76 69.94 34.10
CA ASP A 282 -13.55 70.65 34.55
C ASP A 282 -12.67 69.71 35.45
N SER A 283 -11.35 69.76 35.24
CA SER A 283 -10.23 69.79 36.24
C SER A 283 -10.00 68.80 37.41
N PRO A 284 -8.75 68.70 37.95
CA PRO A 284 -8.01 67.44 38.18
C PRO A 284 -7.42 67.30 39.62
N VAL A 285 -6.27 66.59 39.74
CA VAL A 285 -5.26 66.46 40.86
C VAL A 285 -5.20 65.02 41.41
N ALA A 286 -4.24 64.16 41.04
CA ALA A 286 -2.79 64.03 41.39
C ALA A 286 -2.52 63.45 42.79
N ASP A 287 -1.79 62.32 42.91
CA ASP A 287 -0.38 62.25 43.32
C ASP A 287 0.11 60.79 43.61
N GLU A 288 1.42 60.62 43.50
CA GLU A 288 2.33 59.47 43.63
C GLU A 288 2.28 58.76 45.02
N THR A 289 2.74 57.53 45.29
CA THR A 289 4.14 57.06 45.33
C THR A 289 4.24 55.60 45.88
N TYR A 290 5.41 54.99 45.63
CA TYR A 290 5.99 53.67 45.92
C TYR A 290 6.13 53.16 47.38
N SER A 291 6.12 51.81 47.56
CA SER A 291 7.11 50.94 48.30
C SER A 291 6.53 49.51 48.47
N ASP A 292 7.02 48.42 47.88
CA ASP A 292 8.22 47.56 48.08
C ASP A 292 8.11 46.47 49.18
N GLU A 293 8.84 45.36 48.97
CA GLU A 293 9.02 44.10 49.74
C GLU A 293 8.04 42.95 49.37
N THR A 294 8.41 41.68 49.09
CA THR A 294 9.58 40.87 49.50
C THR A 294 9.74 39.60 48.62
N TYR A 295 10.86 38.89 48.83
CA TYR A 295 11.56 37.85 48.06
C TYR A 295 10.91 36.44 47.84
N GLU A 296 11.46 35.79 46.80
CA GLU A 296 11.77 34.34 46.60
C GLU A 296 10.72 33.25 46.86
N GLN A 297 10.47 32.40 45.86
CA GLN A 297 11.04 31.04 45.76
C GLN A 297 10.33 30.23 44.65
N GLY A 298 11.11 29.41 43.93
CA GLY A 298 10.63 28.64 42.78
C GLY A 298 9.59 27.55 43.08
N GLN A 299 8.85 27.17 42.04
CA GLN A 299 8.01 25.97 41.98
C GLN A 299 8.26 25.32 40.60
N VAL A 300 8.76 24.08 40.50
CA VAL A 300 8.17 22.76 40.82
C VAL A 300 7.09 22.34 39.82
N PHE A 301 7.28 21.12 39.31
CA PHE A 301 6.49 20.38 38.33
C PHE A 301 5.16 19.83 38.90
N GLN A 302 4.25 19.54 37.96
CA GLN A 302 3.23 18.47 37.92
C GLN A 302 1.81 18.69 38.49
N SER A 303 0.85 18.24 37.64
CA SER A 303 -0.51 17.74 37.93
C SER A 303 -1.50 18.76 38.52
N SER A 304 -2.82 18.65 38.43
CA SER A 304 -3.85 17.97 37.63
C SER A 304 -5.18 18.56 38.18
N ASP A 305 -6.29 18.29 37.48
CA ASP A 305 -7.66 18.28 38.01
C ASP A 305 -8.44 19.60 38.24
N ASP A 306 -9.64 19.58 37.66
CA ASP A 306 -10.96 20.02 38.16
C ASP A 306 -11.04 21.18 39.16
N ASP A 307 -11.94 22.15 38.91
CA ASP A 307 -13.31 22.10 39.42
C ASP A 307 -14.07 23.43 39.10
N THR A 308 -15.40 23.39 39.26
CA THR A 308 -16.38 24.50 39.36
C THR A 308 -16.91 25.12 38.07
N SER A 309 -18.16 25.58 37.95
CA SER A 309 -19.52 25.16 38.35
C SER A 309 -20.42 26.36 37.99
N ASP A 310 -21.63 26.09 37.51
CA ASP A 310 -22.82 26.96 37.50
C ASP A 310 -22.83 28.28 36.71
N MET A 311 -23.77 28.39 35.76
CA MET A 311 -24.77 29.48 35.67
C MET A 311 -25.82 29.16 34.59
N MET A 312 -26.96 28.64 35.08
CA MET A 312 -28.38 28.97 34.83
C MET A 312 -28.86 29.72 33.56
N ASP A 313 -30.15 29.43 33.29
CA ASP A 313 -31.20 30.13 32.52
C ASP A 313 -31.34 29.72 31.04
N ASP A 314 -32.32 28.86 30.70
CA ASP A 314 -33.79 29.07 30.60
C ASP A 314 -34.17 29.56 29.20
N ASP A 315 -34.95 28.73 28.50
CA ASP A 315 -36.17 29.12 27.77
C ASP A 315 -36.65 27.93 26.91
N ASP A 316 -37.64 27.22 27.48
CA ASP A 316 -38.97 26.95 26.91
C ASP A 316 -39.13 26.77 25.39
N ASP A 317 -39.60 25.59 25.00
CA ASP A 317 -40.91 25.39 24.36
C ASP A 317 -41.05 23.89 24.03
N GLU A 318 -41.80 23.15 24.86
CA GLU A 318 -43.20 22.79 24.65
C GLU A 318 -43.46 21.79 23.50
N LEU A 319 -44.04 20.66 23.92
CA LEU A 319 -45.03 19.83 23.23
C LEU A 319 -44.53 18.91 22.09
N GLY A 320 -44.58 17.60 22.22
CA GLY A 320 -45.13 16.80 23.31
C GLY A 320 -45.25 15.34 22.96
N MET A 321 -45.37 14.58 24.05
CA MET A 321 -46.09 13.31 24.20
C MET A 321 -45.53 12.12 23.41
N LEU A 322 -44.83 11.21 24.10
CA LEU A 322 -45.42 10.01 24.76
C LEU A 322 -45.94 9.03 23.69
N GLU A 323 -45.65 7.74 23.71
CA GLU A 323 -45.11 6.87 24.75
C GLU A 323 -44.84 5.50 24.08
N ASP A 324 -43.81 4.85 24.59
CA ASP A 324 -43.76 3.44 24.97
C ASP A 324 -44.17 2.33 23.98
N ALA A 325 -43.16 1.54 23.64
CA ALA A 325 -43.14 0.16 24.15
C ALA A 325 -41.70 -0.35 24.30
N GLU A 326 -41.31 -0.48 25.56
CA GLU A 326 -40.13 -1.20 26.04
C GLU A 326 -40.18 -2.73 25.76
N PRO A 327 -39.08 -3.45 26.01
CA PRO A 327 -38.69 -4.64 25.27
C PRO A 327 -39.22 -5.93 25.89
N ASN A 328 -39.68 -6.85 25.03
CA ASN A 328 -39.97 -8.21 25.48
C ASN A 328 -38.69 -9.07 25.41
N SER A 329 -38.00 -9.11 26.53
CA SER A 329 -37.16 -10.24 26.90
C SER A 329 -38.05 -11.40 27.30
N ARG A 330 -37.83 -12.60 26.73
CA ARG A 330 -37.66 -13.85 27.51
C ARG A 330 -37.40 -15.09 26.64
N PRO A 331 -36.81 -16.14 27.24
CA PRO A 331 -36.01 -17.16 26.59
C PRO A 331 -36.78 -18.43 26.24
N ASN A 332 -36.21 -19.20 25.31
CA ASN A 332 -36.00 -20.65 25.37
C ASN A 332 -35.06 -21.07 24.24
#